data_AF-A0A920BKF6-F1
#
_entry.id   AF-A0A920BKF6-F1
#
_cell.length_a   1.000
_cell.length_b   1.000
_cell.length_c   1.000
_cell.angle_alpha   90.00
_cell.angle_beta   90.00
_cell.angle_gamma   90.00
#
_symmetry.space_group_name_H-M   'P 1'
#
loop_
_entity.id
_entity.type
_entity.pdbx_description
1 polymer ?
#
loop_
_entity_poly.entity_id
_entity_poly.type
_entity_poly.pdbx_seq_one_letter_code
_entity_poly.pdbx_strand_id
1 'polypeptide(L)'
;MRGASSESSKVRSSFAWGSSFDTCELFSNVPMLGRLMAEWNSGPVGCLFLLPLWNPVLVAEQVGTLAALTQSTFVIQTGVGDGQDTFEAMGADLKTREEYLRKA
;
A
#
# COMPACT_ATOMS: atom_id res chain seq x y z
N MET A 1 23.20 -3.00 -34.35
CA MET A 1 22.21 -3.90 -34.99
C MET A 1 21.61 -4.80 -33.91
N ARG A 2 20.27 -4.82 -33.84
CA ARG A 2 19.30 -5.80 -33.27
C ARG A 2 19.89 -7.15 -32.77
N GLY A 3 19.43 -7.84 -31.73
CA GLY A 3 18.24 -7.70 -30.87
C GLY A 3 18.07 -8.94 -29.96
N ALA A 4 17.35 -8.72 -28.84
CA ALA A 4 16.56 -9.58 -27.94
C ALA A 4 16.73 -11.13 -27.88
N SER A 5 16.74 -11.69 -26.66
CA SER A 5 15.57 -12.42 -26.06
C SER A 5 15.90 -13.15 -24.75
N SER A 6 14.87 -13.35 -23.90
CA SER A 6 14.80 -13.96 -22.54
C SER A 6 15.36 -13.05 -21.43
N GLU A 7 14.61 -12.60 -20.42
CA GLU A 7 13.65 -13.34 -19.59
C GLU A 7 12.66 -12.35 -18.92
N SER A 8 11.39 -12.37 -19.33
CA SER A 8 10.34 -11.40 -18.95
C SER A 8 9.34 -11.93 -17.91
N SER A 9 9.72 -12.90 -17.07
CA SER A 9 8.76 -13.62 -16.22
C SER A 9 8.71 -13.19 -14.75
N LYS A 10 9.49 -12.19 -14.30
CA LYS A 10 9.73 -11.99 -12.85
C LYS A 10 9.34 -10.64 -12.24
N VAL A 11 8.40 -9.91 -12.84
CA VAL A 11 7.70 -8.79 -12.17
C VAL A 11 6.24 -8.80 -12.59
N ARG A 12 5.38 -9.51 -11.83
CA ARG A 12 3.94 -9.62 -12.12
C ARG A 12 3.05 -8.85 -11.15
N SER A 13 3.62 -8.12 -10.20
CA SER A 13 2.87 -7.37 -9.17
C SER A 13 3.58 -6.05 -8.88
N SER A 14 2.89 -4.93 -9.11
CA SER A 14 3.37 -3.61 -8.70
C SER A 14 2.84 -3.31 -7.30
N PHE A 15 3.73 -3.20 -6.33
CA PHE A 15 3.41 -2.86 -4.94
C PHE A 15 3.98 -1.47 -4.62
N ALA A 16 3.12 -0.53 -4.22
CA ALA A 16 3.55 0.75 -3.69
C ALA A 16 4.02 0.56 -2.24
N TRP A 17 5.31 0.77 -1.99
CA TRP A 17 5.90 0.81 -0.64
C TRP A 17 5.88 2.24 -0.13
N GLY A 18 5.29 2.46 1.04
CA GLY A 18 5.38 3.72 1.76
C GLY A 18 6.41 3.59 2.89
N SER A 19 7.55 4.25 2.75
CA SER A 19 8.50 4.47 3.85
C SER A 19 8.22 5.85 4.44
N SER A 20 7.77 5.92 5.69
CA SER A 20 7.63 7.21 6.37
C SER A 20 9.03 7.72 6.77
N PHE A 21 9.43 8.88 6.25
CA PHE A 21 10.64 9.67 6.59
C PHE A 21 11.94 9.43 5.82
N ASP A 22 11.87 9.33 4.49
CA ASP A 22 12.98 9.70 3.59
C ASP A 22 12.45 10.65 2.50
N THR A 23 13.25 11.62 2.06
CA THR A 23 12.84 12.76 1.20
C THR A 23 12.35 12.39 -0.21
N CYS A 24 12.20 11.10 -0.52
CA CYS A 24 11.54 10.60 -1.71
C CYS A 24 10.04 10.37 -1.42
N GLU A 25 9.28 11.45 -1.57
CA GLU A 25 7.82 11.53 -1.73
C GLU A 25 6.93 11.27 -0.50
N LEU A 26 6.51 12.38 0.14
CA LEU A 26 5.34 12.53 1.03
C LEU A 26 4.00 12.23 0.33
N PHE A 27 3.94 11.22 -0.54
CA PHE A 27 2.72 10.88 -1.26
C PHE A 27 1.98 9.75 -0.54
N SER A 28 0.67 9.94 -0.33
CA SER A 28 -0.18 8.87 0.18
C SER A 28 -0.25 7.74 -0.84
N ASN A 29 -0.10 6.49 -0.37
CA ASN A 29 -0.12 5.28 -1.21
C ASN A 29 -1.37 5.20 -2.10
N VAL A 30 -2.51 5.68 -1.61
CA VAL A 30 -3.81 5.53 -2.26
C VAL A 30 -3.97 6.43 -3.50
N PRO A 31 -3.76 7.75 -3.43
CA PRO A 31 -3.76 8.62 -4.61
C PRO A 31 -2.71 8.23 -5.66
N MET A 32 -1.50 7.84 -5.23
CA MET A 32 -0.47 7.39 -6.17
C MET A 32 -0.89 6.14 -6.91
N LEU A 33 -1.41 5.15 -6.17
CA LEU A 33 -1.88 3.91 -6.78
C LEU A 33 -3.05 4.18 -7.73
N GLY A 34 -3.99 5.05 -7.36
CA GLY A 34 -5.09 5.45 -8.25
C GLY A 34 -4.61 6.07 -9.57
N ARG A 35 -3.57 6.92 -9.52
CA ARG A 35 -2.96 7.46 -10.75
C ARG A 35 -2.25 6.38 -11.56
N LEU A 36 -1.49 5.50 -10.91
CA LEU A 36 -0.78 4.40 -11.58
C LEU A 36 -1.76 3.43 -12.24
N MET A 37 -2.90 3.16 -11.59
CA MET A 37 -3.97 2.31 -12.11
C MET A 37 -4.60 2.84 -13.39
N ALA A 38 -4.56 4.15 -13.65
CA ALA A 38 -5.06 4.73 -14.89
C ALA A 38 -4.24 4.29 -16.13
N GLU A 39 -2.95 3.98 -15.94
CA GLU A 39 -2.05 3.51 -17.00
C GLU A 39 -1.84 1.98 -16.96
N TRP A 40 -2.20 1.34 -15.84
CA TRP A 40 -1.95 -0.06 -15.60
C TRP A 40 -3.06 -0.95 -16.17
N ASN A 41 -2.86 -1.41 -17.40
CA ASN A 41 -3.90 -2.11 -18.15
C ASN A 41 -4.00 -3.62 -17.87
N SER A 42 -3.06 -4.21 -17.12
CA SER A 42 -3.07 -5.66 -16.85
C SER A 42 -2.21 -6.09 -15.66
N GLY A 43 -2.74 -6.96 -14.81
CA GLY A 43 -2.02 -7.62 -13.71
C GLY A 43 -2.52 -7.19 -12.33
N PRO A 44 -2.22 -7.98 -11.28
CA PRO A 44 -2.65 -7.67 -9.92
C PRO A 44 -2.06 -6.34 -9.45
N VAL A 45 -2.91 -5.55 -8.79
CA VAL A 45 -2.56 -4.26 -8.19
C VAL A 45 -2.85 -4.32 -6.70
N GLY A 46 -2.06 -3.64 -5.89
CA GLY A 46 -2.26 -3.71 -4.45
C GLY A 46 -1.60 -2.61 -3.67
N CYS A 47 -2.03 -2.48 -2.42
CA CYS A 47 -1.57 -1.46 -1.48
C CYS A 47 -1.19 -2.09 -0.14
N LEU A 48 -0.21 -1.48 0.53
CA LEU A 48 0.20 -1.82 1.88
C LEU A 48 -0.33 -0.80 2.87
N PHE A 49 -1.04 -1.25 3.90
CA PHE A 49 -1.47 -0.44 5.04
C PHE A 49 -0.84 -0.93 6.34
N LEU A 50 -0.31 0.00 7.13
CA LEU A 50 0.10 -0.25 8.51
C LEU A 50 -1.11 -0.07 9.43
N LEU A 51 -1.96 -1.09 9.54
CA LEU A 51 -3.29 -0.99 10.15
C LEU A 51 -3.34 -0.28 11.52
N PRO A 52 -2.37 -0.45 12.46
CA PRO A 52 -2.42 0.26 13.74
C PRO A 52 -2.34 1.79 13.64
N LEU A 53 -1.90 2.33 12.49
CA LEU A 53 -1.70 3.76 12.26
C LEU A 53 -2.85 4.43 11.50
N TRP A 54 -3.86 3.67 11.06
CA TRP A 54 -4.93 4.18 10.22
C TRP A 54 -6.30 3.87 10.82
N ASN A 55 -7.28 4.77 10.59
CA ASN A 55 -8.66 4.49 10.96
C ASN A 55 -9.22 3.37 10.07
N PRO A 56 -9.75 2.27 10.63
CA PRO A 56 -10.21 1.12 9.85
C PRO A 56 -11.32 1.47 8.86
N VAL A 57 -12.20 2.43 9.19
CA VAL A 57 -13.26 2.88 8.29
C VAL A 57 -12.68 3.61 7.08
N LEU A 58 -11.70 4.50 7.30
CA LEU A 58 -11.04 5.21 6.20
C LEU A 58 -10.24 4.26 5.30
N VAL A 59 -9.57 3.25 5.88
CA VAL A 59 -8.89 2.22 5.09
C VAL A 59 -9.89 1.45 4.24
N ALA A 60 -11.03 1.06 4.80
CA ALA A 60 -12.08 0.35 4.07
C ALA A 60 -12.66 1.19 2.92
N GLU A 61 -12.91 2.48 3.13
CA GLU A 61 -13.39 3.39 2.08
C GLU A 61 -12.37 3.55 0.93
N GLN A 62 -11.10 3.75 1.28
CA GLN A 62 -10.02 3.92 0.30
C GLN A 62 -9.80 2.63 -0.52
N VAL A 63 -9.74 1.49 0.16
CA VAL A 63 -9.62 0.17 -0.47
C VAL A 63 -10.84 -0.14 -1.33
N GLY A 64 -12.05 0.10 -0.83
CA GLY A 64 -13.28 -0.16 -1.57
C GLY A 64 -13.37 0.67 -2.86
N THR A 65 -12.94 1.94 -2.78
CA THR A 65 -12.87 2.82 -3.95
C THR A 65 -11.85 2.32 -4.96
N LEU A 66 -10.63 1.99 -4.54
CA LEU A 66 -9.60 1.46 -5.45
C LEU A 66 -9.98 0.11 -6.06
N ALA A 67 -10.56 -0.79 -5.27
CA ALA A 67 -11.03 -2.08 -5.74
C ALA A 67 -12.15 -1.93 -6.79
N ALA A 68 -13.01 -0.92 -6.66
CA ALA A 68 -14.04 -0.63 -7.66
C ALA A 68 -13.48 -0.03 -8.97
N LEU A 69 -12.29 0.59 -8.92
CA LEU A 69 -11.64 1.17 -10.11
C LEU A 69 -10.84 0.15 -10.93
N THR A 70 -10.40 -0.96 -10.33
CA THR A 70 -9.64 -2.00 -11.06
C THR A 70 -10.55 -3.09 -11.61
N GLN A 71 -10.21 -3.59 -12.80
CA GLN A 71 -10.81 -4.81 -13.35
C GLN A 71 -9.95 -6.07 -13.08
N SER A 72 -8.83 -5.91 -12.38
CA SER A 72 -7.92 -7.00 -12.03
C SER A 72 -7.99 -7.35 -10.55
N THR A 73 -7.24 -8.37 -10.13
CA THR A 73 -7.14 -8.75 -8.72
C THR A 73 -6.55 -7.59 -7.90
N PHE A 74 -7.33 -7.11 -6.94
CA PHE A 74 -6.87 -6.13 -5.96
C PHE A 74 -6.35 -6.84 -4.71
N VAL A 75 -5.09 -6.58 -4.35
CA VAL A 75 -4.41 -7.19 -3.20
C VAL A 75 -4.22 -6.16 -2.10
N ILE A 76 -4.69 -6.48 -0.89
CA ILE A 76 -4.46 -5.64 0.28
C ILE A 76 -3.40 -6.34 1.13
N GLN A 77 -2.26 -5.70 1.28
CA GLN A 77 -1.23 -6.14 2.21
C GLN A 77 -1.37 -5.34 3.51
N THR A 78 -1.33 -6.03 4.64
CA THR A 78 -1.45 -5.41 5.95
C THR A 78 -0.18 -5.64 6.73
N GLY A 79 0.36 -4.58 7.32
CA GLY A 79 1.50 -4.62 8.20
C GLY A 79 1.16 -4.08 9.58
N VAL A 80 1.94 -4.49 10.58
CA VAL A 80 1.82 -3.98 11.94
C VAL A 80 2.70 -2.75 12.16
N GLY A 81 3.87 -2.70 11.52
CA GLY A 81 4.84 -1.60 11.66
C GLY A 81 5.65 -1.69 12.96
N ASP A 82 6.89 -1.22 12.90
CA ASP A 82 7.89 -1.27 13.99
C ASP A 82 8.60 0.06 14.26
N GLY A 83 8.39 1.09 13.45
CA GLY A 83 9.02 2.40 13.59
C GLY A 83 8.42 3.24 14.73
N GLN A 84 9.14 3.35 15.85
CA GLN A 84 8.71 4.13 17.03
C GLN A 84 8.39 5.58 16.68
N ASP A 85 9.26 6.27 15.94
CA ASP A 85 9.08 7.67 15.55
C ASP A 85 7.81 7.88 14.71
N THR A 86 7.51 6.93 13.82
CA THR A 86 6.29 6.95 12.99
C THR A 86 5.03 6.74 13.83
N PHE A 87 5.08 5.86 14.84
CA PHE A 87 3.98 5.64 15.76
C PHE A 87 3.71 6.87 16.61
N GLU A 88 4.75 7.48 17.18
CA GLU A 88 4.64 8.70 17.97
C GLU A 88 4.10 9.88 17.16
N ALA A 89 4.59 10.06 15.92
CA ALA A 89 4.11 11.10 15.02
C ALA A 89 2.61 10.97 14.66
N MET A 90 2.11 9.74 14.62
CA MET A 90 0.70 9.43 14.36
C MET A 90 -0.16 9.38 15.64
N GLY A 91 0.43 9.67 16.81
CA GLY A 91 -0.28 9.63 18.10
C GLY A 91 -0.64 8.21 18.56
N ALA A 92 0.06 7.19 18.06
CA ALA A 92 -0.14 5.78 18.40
C ALA A 92 1.01 5.26 19.27
N ASP A 93 0.75 4.25 20.11
CA ASP A 93 1.78 3.58 20.92
C ASP A 93 2.12 2.21 20.33
N LEU A 94 3.41 2.01 20.06
CA LEU A 94 3.95 0.75 19.55
C LEU A 94 3.63 -0.45 20.46
N LYS A 95 3.47 -0.23 21.76
CA LYS A 95 3.17 -1.31 22.73
C LYS A 95 1.70 -1.75 22.69
N THR A 96 0.78 -0.87 22.28
CA THR A 96 -0.66 -1.15 22.27
C THR A 96 -1.20 -1.54 20.89
N ARG A 97 -0.34 -1.59 19.87
CA ARG A 97 -0.71 -1.89 18.47
C ARG A 97 -1.48 -3.20 18.27
N GLU A 98 -1.21 -4.22 19.08
CA GLU A 98 -1.93 -5.51 19.00
C GLU A 98 -3.39 -5.38 19.46
N GLU A 99 -3.66 -4.52 20.44
CA GLU A 99 -5.02 -4.27 20.92
C GLU A 99 -5.85 -3.56 19.84
N TYR A 100 -5.24 -2.64 19.09
CA TYR A 100 -5.86 -1.98 17.94
C TYR A 100 -6.27 -3.00 16.87
N LEU A 101 -5.41 -3.97 16.56
CA LEU A 101 -5.71 -5.02 15.58
C LEU A 101 -6.84 -5.95 16.03
N ARG A 102 -7.02 -6.16 17.34
CA ARG A 102 -8.15 -6.95 17.85
C ARG A 102 -9.50 -6.26 17.70
N LYS A 103 -9.50 -4.93 17.56
CA LYS A 103 -10.72 -4.11 17.48
C LYS A 103 -11.10 -3.74 16.05
N ALA A 104 -10.18 -3.90 15.10
CA ALA A 104 -10.38 -3.65 13.68
C ALA A 104 -11.05 -4.84 13.00
#